data_AF-A0A0P9F993-F1
#
_entry.id   AF-A0A0P9F993-F1
#
_cell.length_a   1.000
_cell.length_b   1.000
_cell.length_c   1.000
_cell.angle_alpha   90.00
_cell.angle_beta   90.00
_cell.angle_gamma   90.00
#
_symmetry.space_group_name_H-M   'P 1'
#
loop_
_entity.id
_entity.type
_entity.pdbx_description
1 polymer ?
#
loop_
_entity_poly.entity_id
_entity_poly.type
_entity_poly.pdbx_seq_one_letter_code
_entity_poly.pdbx_strand_id
1 'polypeptide(L)'
;MAAELPTILFADQQAWAEWLDANHTSSPGLWLRLAKKGSGLASVNYAEALEIALCYGWIDGQKRPADTQTWLQKFTPRGKKSIWSKINRDKVEALIANGQMRPAGQAAIDLARADGRWEAAYDSQKNATIPDDLQAALDASPAAAAFFATLN
;
A
#
# COMPACT_ATOMS: atom_id res chain seq x y z
N MET A 1 -23.39 3.91 -10.13
CA MET A 1 -22.85 3.02 -9.08
C MET A 1 -21.46 2.62 -9.51
N ALA A 2 -20.45 2.70 -8.64
CA ALA A 2 -19.13 2.16 -8.98
C ALA A 2 -19.28 0.65 -9.20
N ALA A 3 -18.71 0.12 -10.29
CA ALA A 3 -18.71 -1.31 -10.53
C ALA A 3 -18.09 -2.05 -9.32
N GLU A 4 -18.73 -3.13 -8.89
CA GLU A 4 -18.25 -3.93 -7.78
C GLU A 4 -16.94 -4.63 -8.19
N LEU A 5 -15.89 -4.48 -7.37
CA LEU A 5 -14.62 -5.13 -7.63
C LEU A 5 -14.68 -6.61 -7.23
N PRO A 6 -14.09 -7.52 -8.02
CA PRO A 6 -14.10 -8.94 -7.70
C PRO A 6 -13.32 -9.21 -6.40
N THR A 7 -13.76 -10.22 -5.64
CA THR A 7 -13.03 -10.73 -4.49
C THR A 7 -12.33 -12.04 -4.86
N ILE A 8 -11.01 -12.11 -4.73
CA ILE A 8 -10.20 -13.25 -5.20
C ILE A 8 -9.22 -13.67 -4.11
N LEU A 9 -9.01 -14.99 -3.95
CA LEU A 9 -7.97 -15.57 -3.10
C LEU A 9 -6.90 -16.18 -4.00
N PHE A 10 -5.62 -15.92 -3.71
CA PHE A 10 -4.49 -16.57 -4.38
C PHE A 10 -3.72 -17.39 -3.35
N ALA A 11 -3.36 -18.63 -3.70
CA ALA A 11 -2.72 -19.58 -2.79
C ALA A 11 -1.32 -19.11 -2.34
N ASP A 12 -0.62 -18.38 -3.19
CA ASP A 12 0.76 -17.92 -2.96
C ASP A 12 1.08 -16.67 -3.80
N GLN A 13 2.31 -16.17 -3.62
CA GLN A 13 2.83 -15.01 -4.32
C GLN A 13 2.88 -15.19 -5.85
N GLN A 14 3.13 -16.42 -6.33
CA GLN A 14 3.22 -16.70 -7.77
C GLN A 14 1.84 -16.58 -8.43
N ALA A 15 0.81 -17.19 -7.85
CA ALA A 15 -0.56 -17.09 -8.37
C ALA A 15 -1.06 -15.64 -8.40
N TRP A 16 -0.63 -14.81 -7.45
CA TRP A 16 -0.91 -13.37 -7.47
C TRP A 16 -0.19 -12.64 -8.61
N ALA A 17 1.09 -12.94 -8.83
CA ALA A 17 1.87 -12.34 -9.91
C ALA A 17 1.32 -12.72 -11.30
N GLU A 18 0.94 -13.98 -11.51
CA GLU A 18 0.34 -14.44 -12.77
C GLU A 18 -0.98 -13.72 -13.07
N TRP A 19 -1.79 -13.46 -12.04
CA TRP A 19 -3.01 -12.69 -12.22
C TRP A 19 -2.70 -11.24 -12.62
N LEU A 20 -1.72 -10.59 -12.00
CA LEU A 20 -1.32 -9.23 -12.36
C LEU A 20 -0.73 -9.18 -13.76
N ASP A 21 0.09 -10.15 -14.17
CA ASP A 21 0.61 -10.26 -15.55
C ASP A 21 -0.52 -10.18 -16.57
N ALA A 22 -1.61 -10.92 -16.34
CA ALA A 22 -2.76 -10.96 -17.24
C ALA A 22 -3.71 -9.75 -17.14
N ASN A 23 -3.79 -9.09 -15.96
CA ASN A 23 -4.89 -8.16 -15.68
C ASN A 23 -4.47 -6.72 -15.30
N HIS A 24 -3.18 -6.44 -15.10
CA HIS A 24 -2.73 -5.16 -14.52
C HIS A 24 -3.11 -3.91 -15.34
N THR A 25 -3.33 -4.04 -16.65
CA THR A 25 -3.72 -2.93 -17.55
C THR A 25 -5.22 -2.80 -17.77
N SER A 26 -5.98 -3.89 -17.61
CA SER A 26 -7.41 -3.96 -17.95
C SER A 26 -8.31 -3.93 -16.72
N SER A 27 -7.81 -4.39 -15.57
CA SER A 27 -8.60 -4.45 -14.34
C SER A 27 -8.60 -3.13 -13.58
N PRO A 28 -9.77 -2.65 -13.10
CA PRO A 28 -9.85 -1.50 -12.21
C PRO A 28 -9.39 -1.81 -10.77
N GLY A 29 -9.09 -3.07 -10.46
CA GLY A 29 -8.68 -3.53 -9.13
C GLY A 29 -9.44 -4.77 -8.66
N LEU A 30 -9.13 -5.20 -7.43
CA LEU A 30 -9.81 -6.31 -6.76
C LEU A 30 -9.75 -6.17 -5.24
N TRP A 31 -10.58 -6.96 -4.57
CA TRP A 31 -10.44 -7.28 -3.15
C TRP A 31 -9.67 -8.58 -3.01
N LEU A 32 -8.45 -8.50 -2.51
CA LEU A 32 -7.60 -9.65 -2.27
C LEU A 32 -8.00 -10.26 -0.93
N ARG A 33 -8.44 -11.51 -0.95
CA ARG A 33 -8.74 -12.28 0.26
C ARG A 33 -7.45 -12.87 0.80
N LEU A 34 -7.10 -12.48 2.01
CA LEU A 34 -5.88 -12.86 2.71
C LEU A 34 -6.21 -13.71 3.94
N ALA A 35 -5.48 -14.81 4.12
CA ALA A 35 -5.60 -15.64 5.31
C ALA A 35 -5.14 -14.88 6.57
N LYS A 36 -5.86 -15.05 7.67
CA LYS A 36 -5.39 -14.63 9.00
C LYS A 36 -4.30 -15.59 9.48
N LYS A 37 -3.35 -15.07 10.25
CA LYS A 37 -2.30 -15.86 10.89
C LYS A 37 -2.93 -16.97 11.74
N GLY A 38 -2.49 -18.22 11.53
CA GLY A 38 -2.99 -19.39 12.26
C GLY A 38 -4.34 -19.95 11.78
N SER A 39 -4.91 -19.43 10.69
CA SER A 39 -6.18 -19.95 10.14
C SER A 39 -6.07 -21.32 9.46
N GLY A 40 -4.85 -21.77 9.13
CA GLY A 40 -4.59 -22.99 8.36
C GLY A 40 -4.87 -22.86 6.86
N LEU A 41 -5.39 -21.71 6.40
CA LEU A 41 -5.68 -21.47 4.99
C LEU A 41 -4.42 -20.99 4.26
N ALA A 42 -4.11 -21.62 3.12
CA ALA A 42 -3.05 -21.18 2.22
C ALA A 42 -3.48 -19.89 1.48
N SER A 43 -2.63 -18.89 1.52
CA SER A 43 -2.84 -17.59 0.89
C SER A 43 -1.50 -16.88 0.74
N VAL A 44 -1.35 -16.09 -0.32
CA VAL A 44 -0.34 -15.03 -0.36
C VAL A 44 -0.45 -14.18 0.91
N ASN A 45 0.66 -13.78 1.50
CA ASN A 45 0.62 -12.87 2.64
C ASN A 45 0.61 -11.40 2.18
N TYR A 46 0.23 -10.48 3.07
CA TYR A 46 0.12 -9.06 2.71
C TYR A 46 1.44 -8.45 2.18
N ALA A 47 2.57 -8.79 2.79
CA ALA A 47 3.86 -8.23 2.39
C ALA A 47 4.26 -8.70 0.98
N GLU A 48 4.11 -9.99 0.71
CA GLU A 48 4.29 -10.58 -0.63
C GLU A 48 3.36 -9.94 -1.65
N ALA A 49 2.07 -9.78 -1.30
CA ALA A 49 1.07 -9.19 -2.18
C ALA A 49 1.41 -7.74 -2.54
N LEU A 50 1.86 -6.95 -1.57
CA LEU A 50 2.27 -5.56 -1.77
C LEU A 50 3.51 -5.47 -2.65
N GLU A 51 4.53 -6.31 -2.42
CA GLU A 51 5.76 -6.31 -3.23
C GLU A 51 5.48 -6.60 -4.70
N ILE A 52 4.68 -7.63 -4.99
CA ILE A 52 4.27 -7.91 -6.36
C ILE A 52 3.43 -6.75 -6.91
N ALA A 53 2.47 -6.21 -6.15
CA ALA A 53 1.65 -5.09 -6.63
C ALA A 53 2.51 -3.87 -7.04
N LEU A 54 3.54 -3.54 -6.26
CA LEU A 54 4.47 -2.45 -6.59
C LEU A 54 5.20 -2.70 -7.92
N CYS A 55 5.59 -3.95 -8.22
CA CYS A 55 6.21 -4.30 -9.49
C CYS A 55 5.32 -4.00 -10.70
N TYR A 56 4.00 -4.04 -10.56
CA TYR A 56 3.03 -3.74 -11.64
C TYR A 56 2.48 -2.32 -11.62
N GLY A 57 3.00 -1.44 -10.75
CA GLY A 57 2.48 -0.08 -10.60
C GLY A 57 1.13 -0.03 -9.89
N TRP A 58 0.82 -1.06 -9.10
CA TRP A 58 -0.38 -1.17 -8.27
C TRP A 58 -0.07 -0.79 -6.82
N ILE A 59 -1.13 -0.58 -6.03
CA ILE A 59 -1.02 -0.25 -4.62
C ILE A 59 -2.20 -0.82 -3.83
N ASP A 60 -1.97 -1.07 -2.55
CA ASP A 60 -3.00 -1.42 -1.60
C ASP A 60 -3.85 -0.20 -1.21
N GLY A 61 -5.05 -0.45 -0.72
CA GLY A 61 -5.95 0.59 -0.23
C GLY A 61 -6.70 0.14 1.01
N GLN A 62 -8.03 0.16 0.92
CA GLN A 62 -8.89 -0.18 2.05
C GLN A 62 -8.73 -1.64 2.50
N LYS A 63 -8.72 -1.85 3.81
CA LYS A 63 -8.86 -3.17 4.44
C LYS A 63 -10.29 -3.36 4.96
N ARG A 64 -10.81 -4.59 4.91
CA ARG A 64 -12.13 -4.96 5.46
C ARG A 64 -12.11 -6.35 6.10
N PRO A 65 -12.88 -6.59 7.18
CA PRO A 65 -13.11 -7.95 7.64
C PRO A 65 -13.86 -8.77 6.58
N ALA A 66 -13.60 -10.08 6.52
CA ALA A 66 -14.31 -10.99 5.62
C ALA A 66 -15.06 -12.06 6.41
N ASP A 67 -14.33 -12.92 7.12
CA ASP A 67 -14.89 -14.01 7.92
C ASP A 67 -13.93 -14.37 9.08
N THR A 68 -14.15 -15.50 9.73
CA THR A 68 -13.33 -15.95 10.88
C THR A 68 -11.88 -16.25 10.47
N GLN A 69 -11.64 -16.72 9.25
CA GLN A 69 -10.34 -17.17 8.77
C GLN A 69 -9.63 -16.16 7.87
N THR A 70 -10.35 -15.23 7.26
CA THR A 70 -9.81 -14.33 6.23
C THR A 70 -10.20 -12.86 6.44
N TRP A 71 -9.48 -11.98 5.77
CA TRP A 71 -9.76 -10.56 5.66
C TRP A 71 -9.50 -10.09 4.23
N LEU A 72 -10.03 -8.94 3.85
CA LEU A 72 -9.90 -8.39 2.50
C LEU A 72 -8.98 -7.17 2.49
N GLN A 73 -8.08 -7.12 1.51
CA GLN A 73 -7.26 -5.96 1.19
C GLN A 73 -7.55 -5.53 -0.25
N LYS A 74 -7.98 -4.28 -0.45
CA LYS A 74 -8.17 -3.74 -1.79
C LYS A 74 -6.82 -3.49 -2.44
N PHE A 75 -6.67 -3.88 -3.70
CA PHE A 75 -5.56 -3.53 -4.58
C PHE A 75 -6.07 -2.91 -5.87
N THR A 76 -5.43 -1.84 -6.32
CA THR A 76 -5.80 -1.10 -7.54
C THR A 76 -4.55 -0.59 -8.26
N PRO A 77 -4.63 -0.31 -9.57
CA PRO A 77 -3.61 0.49 -10.24
C PRO A 77 -3.39 1.82 -9.52
N ARG A 78 -2.13 2.29 -9.43
CA ARG A 78 -1.85 3.63 -8.89
C ARG A 78 -2.49 4.68 -9.79
N GLY A 79 -3.24 5.58 -9.19
CA GLY A 79 -3.74 6.76 -9.88
C GLY A 79 -2.60 7.74 -10.19
N LYS A 80 -2.83 8.62 -11.17
CA LYS A 80 -1.85 9.65 -11.58
C LYS A 80 -1.37 10.53 -10.42
N LYS A 81 -2.19 10.70 -9.37
CA LYS A 81 -1.90 11.52 -8.19
C LYS A 81 -1.68 10.69 -6.91
N SER A 82 -1.51 9.37 -7.03
CA SER A 82 -1.26 8.52 -5.86
C SER A 82 0.02 8.93 -5.16
N ILE A 83 -0.08 9.19 -3.86
CA ILE A 83 1.08 9.54 -3.02
C ILE A 83 1.99 8.31 -2.82
N TRP A 84 3.25 8.59 -2.49
CA TRP A 84 4.26 7.59 -2.15
C TRP A 84 4.64 7.73 -0.67
N SER A 85 4.81 6.60 0.00
CA SER A 85 5.41 6.55 1.34
C SER A 85 6.88 6.15 1.21
N LYS A 86 7.71 6.54 2.19
CA LYS A 86 9.12 6.09 2.22
C LYS A 86 9.21 4.57 2.27
N ILE A 87 8.35 3.89 3.03
CA ILE A 87 8.29 2.42 3.07
C ILE A 87 8.10 1.81 1.66
N ASN A 88 7.16 2.34 0.87
CA ASN A 88 6.94 1.84 -0.48
C ASN A 88 8.09 2.20 -1.41
N ARG A 89 8.71 3.37 -1.22
CA ARG A 89 9.90 3.78 -1.95
C ARG A 89 11.05 2.82 -1.69
N ASP A 90 11.36 2.52 -0.44
CA ASP A 90 12.44 1.62 -0.04
C ASP A 90 12.20 0.19 -0.57
N LYS A 91 10.95 -0.29 -0.52
CA LYS A 91 10.57 -1.58 -1.14
C LYS A 91 10.81 -1.57 -2.64
N VAL A 92 10.41 -0.52 -3.33
CA VAL A 92 10.62 -0.38 -4.78
C VAL A 92 12.10 -0.32 -5.12
N GLU A 93 12.91 0.40 -4.35
CA GLU A 93 14.36 0.48 -4.56
C GLU A 93 15.01 -0.90 -4.41
N ALA A 94 14.60 -1.68 -3.42
CA ALA A 94 15.05 -3.07 -3.27
C ALA A 94 14.60 -3.96 -4.45
N LEU A 95 13.36 -3.84 -4.91
CA LEU A 95 12.84 -4.59 -6.05
C LEU A 95 13.56 -4.23 -7.36
N ILE A 96 13.95 -2.97 -7.55
CA ILE A 96 14.79 -2.53 -8.68
C ILE A 96 16.18 -3.15 -8.57
N ALA A 97 16.82 -3.06 -7.40
CA ALA A 97 18.16 -3.60 -7.19
C ALA A 97 18.23 -5.11 -7.45
N ASN A 98 17.14 -5.83 -7.18
CA ASN A 98 17.02 -7.26 -7.43
C ASN A 98 16.53 -7.63 -8.84
N GLY A 99 16.31 -6.65 -9.73
CA GLY A 99 15.82 -6.90 -11.10
C GLY A 99 14.39 -7.44 -11.18
N GLN A 100 13.59 -7.27 -10.13
CA GLN A 100 12.21 -7.80 -10.04
C GLN A 100 11.16 -6.81 -10.56
N MET A 101 11.53 -5.55 -10.75
CA MET A 101 10.63 -4.50 -11.22
C MET A 101 10.13 -4.77 -12.66
N ARG A 102 8.83 -4.57 -12.92
CA ARG A 102 8.26 -4.68 -14.27
C ARG A 102 8.15 -3.29 -14.94
N PRO A 103 8.02 -3.24 -16.28
CA PRO A 103 7.85 -1.96 -16.99
C PRO A 103 6.69 -1.09 -16.47
N ALA A 104 5.57 -1.71 -16.07
CA ALA A 104 4.42 -0.99 -15.52
C ALA A 104 4.74 -0.32 -14.16
N GLY A 105 5.45 -1.01 -13.27
CA GLY A 105 5.95 -0.44 -12.02
C GLY A 105 6.95 0.69 -12.27
N GLN A 106 7.89 0.49 -13.19
CA GLN A 106 8.86 1.52 -13.57
C GLN A 106 8.16 2.79 -14.10
N ALA A 107 7.16 2.64 -14.97
CA ALA A 107 6.39 3.78 -15.47
C ALA A 107 5.69 4.56 -14.34
N ALA A 108 5.18 3.87 -13.31
CA ALA A 108 4.57 4.54 -12.15
C ALA A 108 5.59 5.32 -11.31
N ILE A 109 6.84 4.84 -11.22
CA ILE A 109 7.96 5.51 -10.56
C ILE A 109 8.37 6.75 -11.34
N ASP A 110 8.53 6.62 -12.66
CA ASP A 110 8.95 7.72 -13.52
C ASP A 110 7.94 8.87 -13.49
N LEU A 111 6.64 8.55 -13.51
CA LEU A 111 5.57 9.54 -13.32
C LEU A 111 5.65 10.26 -11.97
N ALA A 112 6.02 9.56 -10.91
CA ALA A 112 6.14 10.13 -9.57
C ALA A 112 7.40 10.98 -9.38
N ARG A 113 8.49 10.65 -10.08
CA ARG A 113 9.70 11.47 -10.13
C ARG A 113 9.47 12.74 -10.94
N ALA A 114 8.76 12.62 -12.06
CA ALA A 114 8.48 13.76 -12.95
C ALA A 114 7.67 14.87 -12.26
N ASP A 115 6.85 14.54 -11.26
CA ASP A 115 6.04 15.52 -10.52
C ASP A 115 6.41 15.67 -9.03
N GLY A 116 7.58 15.16 -8.63
CA GLY A 116 8.16 15.34 -7.30
C GLY A 116 7.51 14.51 -6.17
N ARG A 117 6.50 13.69 -6.47
CA ARG A 117 5.85 12.82 -5.47
C ARG A 117 6.78 11.72 -4.93
N TRP A 118 7.78 11.34 -5.71
CA TRP A 118 8.79 10.35 -5.29
C TRP A 118 9.69 10.89 -4.18
N GLU A 119 10.14 12.13 -4.32
CA GLU A 119 10.98 12.85 -3.38
C GLU A 119 10.19 13.25 -2.13
N ALA A 120 8.94 13.70 -2.34
CA ALA A 120 7.99 14.06 -1.28
C ALA A 120 7.37 12.84 -0.56
N ALA A 121 8.00 11.65 -0.65
CA ALA A 121 7.49 10.46 0.00
C ALA A 121 7.44 10.64 1.53
N TYR A 122 6.25 10.46 2.09
CA TYR A 122 5.99 10.77 3.50
C TYR A 122 6.53 9.66 4.43
N ASP A 123 6.92 10.04 5.64
CA ASP A 123 7.34 9.10 6.68
C ASP A 123 6.18 8.20 7.14
N SER A 124 6.52 7.03 7.67
CA SER A 124 5.51 6.22 8.35
C SER A 124 4.93 7.00 9.54
N GLN A 125 3.67 6.76 9.92
CA GLN A 125 3.05 7.40 11.08
C GLN A 125 3.90 7.22 12.36
N LYS A 126 4.56 6.06 12.50
CA LYS A 126 5.46 5.77 13.62
C LYS A 126 6.69 6.71 13.68
N ASN A 127 7.14 7.22 12.54
CA ASN A 127 8.31 8.10 12.43
C ASN A 127 7.92 9.55 12.17
N ALA A 128 6.63 9.87 12.13
CA ALA A 128 6.18 11.25 11.93
C ALA A 128 6.59 12.09 13.14
N THR A 129 7.34 13.16 12.89
CA THR A 129 7.66 14.15 13.91
C THR A 129 6.55 15.19 13.98
N ILE A 130 6.35 15.77 15.17
CA ILE A 130 5.42 16.89 15.35
C ILE A 130 6.03 18.10 14.61
N PRO A 131 5.32 18.72 13.65
CA PRO A 131 5.78 19.95 13.02
C PRO A 131 5.91 21.10 14.02
N ASP A 132 6.85 22.02 13.79
CA ASP A 132 7.14 23.13 14.73
C ASP A 132 5.91 24.02 15.00
N ASP A 133 5.08 24.25 13.98
CA ASP A 133 3.85 25.03 14.11
C ASP A 133 2.80 24.31 14.96
N LEU A 134 2.67 22.99 14.82
CA LEU A 134 1.82 22.18 15.67
C LEU A 134 2.35 22.14 17.11
N GLN A 135 3.66 22.01 17.30
CA GLN A 135 4.27 22.04 18.63
C GLN A 135 4.00 23.38 19.31
N ALA A 136 4.19 24.51 18.61
CA ALA A 136 3.88 25.83 19.14
C ALA A 136 2.39 25.99 19.52
N ALA A 137 1.47 25.40 18.75
CA ALA A 137 0.05 25.41 19.07
C ALA A 137 -0.30 24.54 20.29
N LEU A 138 0.38 23.40 20.47
CA LEU A 138 0.22 22.54 21.65
C LEU A 138 0.79 23.21 22.91
N ASP A 139 1.95 23.87 22.82
CA ASP A 139 2.57 24.60 23.93
C ASP A 139 1.69 25.77 24.41
N ALA A 140 0.93 26.39 23.49
CA ALA A 140 -0.02 27.44 23.81
C ALA A 140 -1.31 26.95 24.49
N SER A 141 -1.56 25.63 24.54
CA SER A 141 -2.79 25.05 25.12
C SER A 141 -2.50 23.77 25.91
N PRO A 142 -2.30 23.87 27.24
CA PRO A 142 -1.98 22.72 28.09
C PRO A 142 -3.02 21.60 28.03
N ALA A 143 -4.31 21.93 27.86
CA ALA A 143 -5.37 20.95 27.70
C ALA A 143 -5.25 20.17 26.37
N ALA A 144 -4.89 20.85 25.27
CA ALA A 144 -4.66 20.20 23.98
C ALA A 144 -3.39 19.34 24.01
N ALA A 145 -2.31 19.82 24.63
CA ALA A 145 -1.09 19.05 24.82
C ALA A 145 -1.33 17.76 25.62
N ALA A 146 -2.10 17.85 26.72
CA ALA A 146 -2.43 16.68 27.53
C ALA A 146 -3.27 15.65 26.75
N PHE A 147 -4.25 16.08 25.97
CA PHE A 147 -5.03 15.18 25.12
C PHE A 147 -4.18 14.58 24.00
N PHE A 148 -3.37 15.39 23.33
CA PHE A 148 -2.48 14.95 22.25
C PHE A 148 -1.52 13.85 22.72
N ALA A 149 -0.98 13.96 23.94
CA ALA A 149 -0.13 12.94 24.55
C ALA A 149 -0.81 11.58 24.82
N THR A 150 -2.16 11.50 24.73
CA THR A 150 -2.91 10.25 24.88
C THR A 150 -3.19 9.52 23.56
N LEU A 151 -2.89 10.16 22.42
CA LEU A 151 -3.10 9.59 21.09
C LEU A 151 -2.00 8.56 20.76
N ASN A 152 -2.40 7.42 20.20
CA ASN A 152 -1.51 6.34 19.73
C ASN A 152 -1.39 6.33 18.21
#